data_AF-A0A811K8D4-F1
#
_entry.id   AF-A0A811K8D4-F1
#
_cell.length_a   1.000
_cell.length_b   1.000
_cell.length_c   1.000
_cell.angle_alpha   90.00
_cell.angle_beta   90.00
_cell.angle_gamma   90.00
#
_symmetry.space_group_name_H-M   'P 1'
#
loop_
_entity.id
_entity.type
_entity.pdbx_description
1 polymer ?
#
loop_
_entity_poly.entity_id
_entity_poly.type
_entity_poly.pdbx_seq_one_letter_code
_entity_poly.pdbx_strand_id
1 'polypeptide(L)'
;MTSSVEELRAQIKRAEALKTKLMEERRNELQQSLKTLKEYLKLLVEAERVYEADEDKKEWVAGIKADVYSKLYKRLDTQNELVQWFSSSRYHEEHPYTVKVDGCSICLTSTPTDPKICMYCLSVVGCKECIDQWNEHKKTNDHLPSCPKCRNYWAMEPAVMDY
;
A
#
# COMPACT_ATOMS: atom_id res chain seq x y z
N MET A 1 29.34 -37.46 7.73
CA MET A 1 29.48 -36.17 7.01
C MET A 1 28.12 -35.57 6.61
N THR A 2 27.08 -35.70 7.45
CA THR A 2 25.72 -35.22 7.17
C THR A 2 25.39 -33.88 7.82
N SER A 3 26.16 -33.43 8.83
CA SER A 3 25.85 -32.17 9.56
C SER A 3 25.95 -30.93 8.66
N SER A 4 26.89 -30.90 7.71
CA SER A 4 27.16 -29.71 6.90
C SER A 4 25.99 -29.26 6.02
N VAL A 5 25.25 -30.19 5.38
CA VAL A 5 24.12 -29.85 4.50
C VAL A 5 22.88 -29.48 5.31
N GLU A 6 22.65 -30.15 6.44
CA GLU A 6 21.53 -29.83 7.33
C GLU A 6 21.74 -28.49 8.04
N GLU A 7 22.98 -28.18 8.45
CA GLU A 7 23.36 -26.88 9.00
C GLU A 7 23.19 -25.76 7.96
N LEU A 8 23.60 -25.96 6.72
CA LEU A 8 23.38 -25.00 5.64
C LEU A 8 21.89 -24.76 5.36
N ARG A 9 21.06 -25.81 5.32
CA ARG A 9 19.60 -25.68 5.19
C ARG A 9 18.99 -24.89 6.35
N ALA A 10 19.44 -25.14 7.58
CA ALA A 10 18.98 -24.42 8.75
C ALA A 10 19.44 -22.95 8.77
N GLN A 11 20.60 -22.63 8.18
CA GLN A 11 21.07 -21.25 8.00
C GLN A 11 20.25 -20.51 6.95
N ILE A 12 19.97 -21.14 5.80
CA ILE A 12 19.13 -20.57 4.74
C ILE A 12 17.74 -20.24 5.30
N LYS A 13 17.10 -21.18 6.01
CA LYS A 13 15.78 -20.95 6.60
C LYS A 13 15.77 -19.80 7.61
N ARG A 14 16.85 -19.63 8.39
CA ARG A 14 17.00 -18.49 9.31
C ARG A 14 17.17 -17.16 8.58
N ALA A 15 17.93 -17.15 7.49
CA ALA A 15 18.11 -15.96 6.65
C ALA A 15 16.79 -15.55 5.96
N GLU A 16 16.00 -16.51 5.49
CA GLU A 16 14.67 -16.28 4.91
C GLU A 16 13.71 -15.69 5.96
N ALA A 17 13.65 -16.27 7.16
CA ALA A 17 12.81 -15.75 8.24
C ALA A 17 13.21 -14.31 8.65
N LEU A 18 14.52 -14.03 8.73
CA LEU A 18 15.02 -12.68 9.01
C LEU A 18 14.65 -11.69 7.90
N LYS A 19 14.79 -12.11 6.64
CA LYS A 19 14.40 -11.28 5.49
C LYS A 19 12.91 -10.94 5.55
N THR A 20 12.03 -11.91 5.81
CA THR A 20 10.60 -11.66 5.96
C THR A 20 10.32 -10.65 7.07
N LYS A 21 10.93 -10.83 8.25
CA LYS A 21 10.77 -9.89 9.38
C LYS A 21 11.19 -8.46 9.02
N LEU A 22 12.35 -8.29 8.38
CA LEU A 22 12.84 -6.97 7.96
C LEU A 22 11.91 -6.31 6.92
N MET A 23 11.32 -7.09 6.02
CA MET A 23 10.35 -6.58 5.04
C MET A 23 9.04 -6.15 5.70
N GLU A 24 8.58 -6.88 6.72
CA GLU A 24 7.41 -6.49 7.52
C GLU A 24 7.67 -5.22 8.34
N GLU A 25 8.84 -5.07 8.95
CA GLU A 25 9.24 -3.85 9.67
C GLU A 25 9.28 -2.65 8.72
N ARG A 26 9.96 -2.78 7.56
CA ARG A 26 10.01 -1.73 6.53
C ARG A 26 8.63 -1.36 6.01
N ARG A 27 7.73 -2.34 5.86
CA ARG A 27 6.31 -2.10 5.50
C ARG A 27 5.60 -1.27 6.56
N ASN A 28 5.76 -1.61 7.84
CA ASN A 28 5.09 -0.91 8.95
C ASN A 28 5.59 0.54 9.08
N GLU A 29 6.91 0.77 8.97
CA GLU A 29 7.49 2.12 8.95
C GLU A 29 6.94 2.95 7.80
N LEU A 30 6.84 2.34 6.62
CA LEU A 30 6.32 3.00 5.43
C LEU A 30 4.85 3.38 5.60
N GLN A 31 4.04 2.50 6.19
CA GLN A 31 2.64 2.79 6.53
C GLN A 31 2.52 3.97 7.49
N GLN A 32 3.34 3.99 8.55
CA GLN A 32 3.32 5.09 9.50
C GLN A 32 3.72 6.42 8.83
N SER A 33 4.75 6.40 7.98
CA SER A 33 5.17 7.58 7.21
C SER A 33 4.05 8.09 6.28
N LEU A 34 3.38 7.19 5.55
CA LEU A 34 2.28 7.56 4.65
C LEU A 34 1.08 8.13 5.42
N LYS A 35 0.77 7.55 6.58
CA LYS A 35 -0.30 8.04 7.45
C LYS A 35 -0.02 9.46 7.95
N THR A 36 1.20 9.72 8.43
CA THR A 36 1.59 11.06 8.90
C THR A 36 1.53 12.09 7.78
N LEU A 37 2.05 11.77 6.59
CA LEU A 37 2.01 12.68 5.43
C LEU A 37 0.56 13.00 5.00
N LYS A 38 -0.35 12.02 5.11
CA LYS A 38 -1.79 12.22 4.85
C LYS A 38 -2.44 13.18 5.84
N GLU A 39 -2.16 13.00 7.13
CA GLU A 39 -2.68 13.89 8.16
C GLU A 39 -2.16 15.30 7.96
N TYR A 40 -0.88 15.44 7.57
CA TYR A 40 -0.32 16.74 7.27
C TYR A 40 -0.96 17.41 6.05
N LEU A 41 -1.18 16.66 4.94
CA LEU A 41 -1.88 17.19 3.76
C LEU A 41 -3.29 17.69 4.09
N LYS A 42 -4.02 17.00 4.97
CA LYS A 42 -5.36 17.46 5.40
C LYS A 42 -5.28 18.81 6.11
N LEU A 43 -4.29 19.00 6.98
CA LEU A 43 -4.07 20.28 7.67
C LEU A 43 -3.71 21.39 6.68
N LEU A 44 -2.92 21.08 5.65
CA LEU A 44 -2.54 22.06 4.62
C LEU A 44 -3.72 22.47 3.72
N VAL A 45 -4.62 21.54 3.39
CA VAL A 45 -5.86 21.85 2.66
C VAL A 45 -6.75 22.78 3.48
N GLU A 46 -6.84 22.55 4.80
CA GLU A 46 -7.60 23.46 5.67
C GLU A 46 -6.92 24.83 5.79
N ALA A 47 -5.59 24.86 5.92
CA ALA A 47 -4.83 26.12 5.95
C ALA A 47 -4.99 26.94 4.67
N GLU A 48 -5.03 26.29 3.51
CA GLU A 48 -5.26 26.94 2.21
C GLU A 48 -6.63 27.63 2.14
N ARG A 49 -7.67 27.03 2.73
CA ARG A 49 -8.99 27.67 2.87
C ARG A 49 -8.95 28.88 3.79
N VAL A 50 -8.25 28.76 4.92
CA VAL A 50 -8.11 29.87 5.88
C VAL A 50 -7.36 31.06 5.27
N TYR A 51 -6.36 30.80 4.43
CA TYR A 51 -5.52 31.81 3.79
C TYR A 51 -5.96 32.17 2.37
N GLU A 52 -7.20 31.85 1.97
CA GLU A 52 -7.67 32.06 0.59
C GLU A 52 -7.51 33.51 0.10
N ALA A 53 -7.62 34.49 1.01
CA ALA A 53 -7.51 35.92 0.73
C ALA A 53 -6.11 36.53 0.99
N ASP A 54 -5.15 35.74 1.47
CA ASP A 54 -3.79 36.18 1.81
C ASP A 54 -2.80 35.52 0.84
N GLU A 55 -2.46 36.22 -0.24
CA GLU A 55 -1.66 35.67 -1.35
C GLU A 55 -0.27 35.18 -0.90
N ASP A 56 0.39 35.90 0.01
CA ASP A 56 1.72 35.50 0.53
C ASP A 56 1.62 34.19 1.31
N LYS A 57 0.60 34.05 2.17
CA LYS A 57 0.39 32.81 2.94
C LYS A 57 -0.09 31.67 2.06
N LYS A 58 -0.87 31.96 1.03
CA LYS A 58 -1.34 30.98 0.05
C LYS A 58 -0.17 30.40 -0.75
N GLU A 59 0.74 31.24 -1.22
CA GLU A 59 1.97 30.81 -1.89
C GLU A 59 2.85 29.97 -0.95
N TRP A 60 2.99 30.40 0.32
CA TRP A 60 3.70 29.62 1.33
C TRP A 60 3.09 28.23 1.57
N VAL A 61 1.77 28.13 1.74
CA VAL A 61 1.07 26.84 1.90
C VAL A 61 1.22 25.97 0.65
N ALA A 62 1.14 26.55 -0.55
CA ALA A 62 1.34 25.83 -1.80
C ALA A 62 2.75 25.23 -1.89
N GLY A 63 3.78 25.98 -1.49
CA GLY A 63 5.16 25.49 -1.42
C GLY A 63 5.32 24.30 -0.47
N ILE A 64 4.71 24.36 0.72
CA ILE A 64 4.73 23.24 1.68
C ILE A 64 3.97 22.03 1.11
N LYS A 65 2.79 22.23 0.51
CA LYS A 65 2.02 21.15 -0.13
C LYS A 65 2.87 20.44 -1.19
N ALA A 66 3.59 21.18 -2.03
CA ALA A 66 4.46 20.61 -3.06
C ALA A 66 5.56 19.71 -2.47
N ASP A 67 6.22 20.14 -1.39
CA ASP A 67 7.22 19.33 -0.68
C ASP A 67 6.59 18.05 -0.07
N VAL A 68 5.42 18.18 0.56
CA VAL A 68 4.71 17.04 1.15
C VAL A 68 4.27 16.04 0.08
N TYR A 69 3.76 16.51 -1.07
CA TYR A 69 3.46 15.64 -2.21
C TYR A 69 4.72 14.94 -2.73
N SER A 70 5.85 15.65 -2.86
CA SER A 70 7.13 15.04 -3.28
C SER A 70 7.56 13.92 -2.33
N LYS A 71 7.50 14.15 -1.02
CA LYS A 71 7.80 13.13 0.00
C LYS A 71 6.83 11.95 -0.09
N LEU A 72 5.55 12.22 -0.31
CA LEU A 72 4.54 11.18 -0.44
C LEU A 72 4.80 10.32 -1.69
N TYR A 73 5.10 10.91 -2.84
CA TYR A 73 5.43 10.15 -4.05
C TYR A 73 6.67 9.27 -3.86
N LYS A 74 7.73 9.76 -3.21
CA LYS A 74 8.91 8.93 -2.88
C LYS A 74 8.55 7.73 -2.01
N ARG A 75 7.63 7.91 -1.05
CA ARG A 75 7.16 6.82 -0.19
C ARG A 75 6.28 5.83 -0.96
N LEU A 76 5.42 6.30 -1.85
CA LEU A 76 4.65 5.42 -2.75
C LEU A 76 5.59 4.63 -3.68
N ASP A 77 6.68 5.23 -4.15
CA ASP A 77 7.68 4.52 -4.96
C ASP A 77 8.41 3.42 -4.17
N THR A 78 8.83 3.73 -2.94
CA THR A 78 9.36 2.70 -2.02
C THR A 78 8.33 1.59 -1.75
N GLN A 79 7.05 1.95 -1.71
CA GLN A 79 5.96 1.00 -1.54
C GLN A 79 5.82 0.10 -2.78
N ASN A 80 6.10 0.61 -3.98
CA ASN A 80 6.11 -0.18 -5.21
C ASN A 80 7.18 -1.27 -5.18
N GLU A 81 8.39 -0.96 -4.71
CA GLU A 81 9.47 -1.95 -4.55
C GLU A 81 9.03 -3.11 -3.63
N LEU A 82 8.35 -2.78 -2.52
CA LEU A 82 7.81 -3.79 -1.60
C LEU A 82 6.73 -4.62 -2.27
N VAL A 83 5.80 -3.99 -3.01
CA VAL A 83 4.73 -4.71 -3.72
C VAL A 83 5.31 -5.68 -4.75
N GLN A 84 6.27 -5.23 -5.57
CA GLN A 84 6.95 -6.09 -6.55
C GLN A 84 7.63 -7.30 -5.90
N TRP A 85 8.21 -7.11 -4.71
CA TRP A 85 8.80 -8.20 -3.94
C TRP A 85 7.74 -9.23 -3.50
N PHE A 86 6.64 -8.76 -2.92
CA PHE A 86 5.54 -9.63 -2.48
C PHE A 86 4.76 -10.29 -3.61
N SER A 87 4.71 -9.68 -4.80
CA SER A 87 4.05 -10.25 -5.99
C SER A 87 4.96 -11.16 -6.82
N SER A 88 6.24 -11.28 -6.48
CA SER A 88 7.13 -12.22 -7.17
C SER A 88 6.74 -13.66 -6.85
N SER A 89 6.80 -14.55 -7.85
CA SER A 89 6.37 -15.97 -7.76
C SER A 89 6.96 -16.69 -6.53
N ARG A 90 8.17 -16.29 -6.11
CA ARG A 90 8.87 -16.85 -4.96
C ARG A 90 8.15 -16.64 -3.63
N TYR A 91 7.49 -15.50 -3.40
CA TYR A 91 6.74 -15.27 -2.16
C TYR A 91 5.49 -16.17 -2.09
N HIS A 92 4.80 -16.34 -3.22
CA HIS A 92 3.62 -17.18 -3.32
C HIS A 92 3.94 -18.68 -3.26
N GLU A 93 5.07 -19.12 -3.81
CA GLU A 93 5.58 -20.49 -3.69
C GLU A 93 6.00 -20.85 -2.25
N GLU A 94 6.60 -19.91 -1.53
CA GLU A 94 7.04 -20.12 -0.13
C GLU A 94 5.91 -19.88 0.89
N HIS A 95 4.85 -19.13 0.54
CA HIS A 95 3.72 -18.77 1.42
C HIS A 95 2.34 -18.99 0.76
N PRO A 96 2.00 -20.22 0.32
CA PRO A 96 0.80 -20.50 -0.49
C PRO A 96 -0.55 -20.24 0.22
N TYR A 97 -0.56 -19.91 1.51
CA TYR A 97 -1.77 -19.76 2.32
C TYR A 97 -2.00 -18.38 2.95
N THR A 98 -1.22 -17.35 2.61
CA THR A 98 -1.35 -16.05 3.31
C THR A 98 -2.37 -15.08 2.73
N VAL A 99 -2.90 -15.33 1.51
CA VAL A 99 -3.92 -14.44 0.94
C VAL A 99 -5.30 -14.96 1.30
N LYS A 100 -5.97 -14.26 2.22
CA LYS A 100 -7.35 -14.60 2.57
C LYS A 100 -8.27 -14.25 1.40
N VAL A 101 -8.97 -15.25 0.85
CA VAL A 101 -10.02 -15.05 -0.15
C VAL A 101 -11.28 -14.58 0.59
N ASP A 102 -11.53 -13.28 0.52
CA ASP A 102 -12.75 -12.65 1.02
C ASP A 102 -13.64 -12.22 -0.17
N GLY A 103 -14.93 -12.03 0.08
CA GLY A 103 -15.84 -11.39 -0.89
C GLY A 103 -15.49 -9.93 -1.15
N CYS A 104 -16.15 -9.33 -2.14
CA CYS A 104 -15.96 -7.93 -2.51
C CYS A 104 -16.50 -7.01 -1.42
N SER A 105 -15.65 -6.14 -0.89
CA SER A 105 -16.03 -5.17 0.15
C SER A 105 -16.90 -4.02 -0.33
N ILE A 106 -17.15 -3.91 -1.64
CA ILE A 106 -17.91 -2.82 -2.25
C ILE A 106 -19.28 -3.32 -2.71
N CYS A 107 -19.33 -4.26 -3.65
CA CYS A 107 -20.59 -4.83 -4.14
C CYS A 107 -21.10 -6.02 -3.32
N LEU A 108 -20.36 -6.42 -2.27
CA LEU A 108 -20.74 -7.49 -1.33
C LEU A 108 -20.90 -8.89 -1.93
N THR A 109 -20.49 -9.09 -3.19
CA THR A 109 -20.47 -10.43 -3.80
C THR A 109 -19.46 -11.34 -3.08
N SER A 110 -19.82 -12.59 -2.85
CA SER A 110 -18.92 -13.60 -2.29
C SER A 110 -17.86 -14.08 -3.29
N THR A 111 -18.08 -13.86 -4.60
CA THR A 111 -17.21 -14.30 -5.69
C THR A 111 -16.80 -13.10 -6.54
N PRO A 112 -15.69 -12.41 -6.20
CA PRO A 112 -15.27 -11.23 -6.95
C PRO A 112 -14.74 -11.61 -8.34
N THR A 113 -15.17 -10.89 -9.37
CA THR A 113 -14.62 -10.97 -10.74
C THR A 113 -13.31 -10.18 -10.81
N ASP A 114 -12.27 -10.77 -11.40
CA ASP A 114 -10.91 -10.22 -11.43
C ASP A 114 -10.49 -9.68 -10.04
N PRO A 115 -10.44 -10.56 -9.03
CA PRO A 115 -10.27 -10.18 -7.64
C PRO A 115 -8.98 -9.39 -7.42
N LYS A 116 -9.12 -8.20 -6.84
CA LYS A 116 -8.04 -7.32 -6.46
C LYS A 116 -7.60 -7.60 -5.03
N ILE A 117 -6.29 -7.76 -4.84
CA ILE A 117 -5.66 -8.01 -3.54
C ILE A 117 -5.09 -6.70 -2.98
N CYS A 118 -5.24 -6.47 -1.67
CA CYS A 118 -4.47 -5.45 -0.97
C CYS A 118 -3.29 -6.07 -0.26
N MET A 119 -2.09 -5.64 -0.64
CA MET A 119 -0.82 -6.09 -0.04
C MET A 119 -0.67 -5.74 1.45
N TYR A 120 -1.54 -4.86 1.97
CA TYR A 120 -1.58 -4.55 3.40
C TYR A 120 -2.62 -5.37 4.16
N CYS A 121 -3.75 -5.68 3.53
CA CYS A 121 -4.74 -6.57 4.13
C CYS A 121 -4.31 -8.03 4.02
N LEU A 122 -3.39 -8.33 3.09
CA LEU A 122 -3.04 -9.69 2.66
C LEU A 122 -4.31 -10.49 2.35
N SER A 123 -5.28 -9.83 1.70
CA SER A 123 -6.59 -10.39 1.41
C SER A 123 -7.14 -9.85 0.10
N VAL A 124 -8.06 -10.60 -0.49
CA VAL A 124 -8.94 -10.08 -1.53
C VAL A 124 -9.77 -8.93 -0.95
N VAL A 125 -9.92 -7.88 -1.73
CA VAL A 125 -10.61 -6.65 -1.34
C VAL A 125 -11.87 -6.45 -2.15
N GLY A 126 -11.85 -6.82 -3.44
CA GLY A 126 -13.04 -6.79 -4.28
C GLY A 126 -12.77 -6.92 -5.76
N CYS A 127 -13.82 -6.78 -6.56
CA CYS A 127 -13.74 -6.87 -8.01
C CYS A 127 -12.90 -5.72 -8.57
N LYS A 128 -12.22 -5.94 -9.70
CA LYS A 128 -11.49 -4.88 -10.42
C LYS A 128 -12.32 -3.62 -10.62
N GLU A 129 -13.49 -3.74 -11.26
CA GLU A 129 -14.36 -2.59 -11.57
C GLU A 129 -14.80 -1.82 -10.32
N CYS A 130 -15.11 -2.53 -9.23
CA CYS A 130 -15.50 -1.90 -7.97
C CYS A 130 -14.35 -1.06 -7.39
N ILE A 131 -13.12 -1.58 -7.46
CA ILE A 131 -11.94 -0.87 -6.96
C ILE A 131 -11.59 0.32 -7.86
N ASP A 132 -11.76 0.19 -9.17
CA ASP A 132 -11.53 1.27 -10.13
C ASP A 132 -12.49 2.45 -9.87
N GLN A 133 -13.79 2.18 -9.75
CA GLN A 133 -14.81 3.18 -9.39
C GLN A 133 -14.51 3.85 -8.04
N TRP A 134 -14.12 3.05 -7.04
CA TRP A 134 -13.72 3.56 -5.73
C TRP A 134 -12.53 4.53 -5.83
N ASN A 135 -11.55 4.19 -6.66
CA ASN A 135 -10.36 5.02 -6.86
C ASN A 135 -10.67 6.30 -7.63
N GLU A 136 -11.55 6.25 -8.64
CA GLU A 136 -12.03 7.43 -9.36
C GLU A 136 -12.77 8.40 -8.43
N HIS A 137 -13.64 7.87 -7.58
CA HIS A 137 -14.32 8.68 -6.56
C HIS A 137 -13.34 9.30 -5.53
N LYS A 138 -12.20 8.66 -5.26
CA LYS A 138 -11.17 9.25 -4.41
C LYS A 138 -10.40 10.35 -5.12
N LYS A 139 -9.98 10.13 -6.36
CA LYS A 139 -9.24 11.11 -7.17
C LYS A 139 -10.01 12.42 -7.31
N THR A 140 -11.33 12.35 -7.52
CA THR A 140 -12.21 13.53 -7.65
C THR A 140 -12.37 14.35 -6.37
N ASN A 141 -11.97 13.81 -5.20
CA ASN A 141 -12.03 14.48 -3.90
C ASN A 141 -10.64 14.90 -3.39
N ASP A 142 -9.66 15.11 -4.29
CA ASP A 142 -8.25 15.38 -3.97
C ASP A 142 -7.65 14.36 -2.98
N HIS A 143 -8.15 13.13 -3.02
CA HIS A 143 -7.67 12.03 -2.22
C HIS A 143 -6.98 11.00 -3.10
N LEU A 144 -5.78 10.60 -2.71
CA LEU A 144 -5.07 9.55 -3.42
C LEU A 144 -5.86 8.22 -3.35
N PRO A 145 -5.82 7.42 -4.42
CA PRO A 145 -6.40 6.08 -4.45
C PRO A 145 -5.98 5.24 -3.23
N SER A 146 -6.92 4.53 -2.60
CA SER A 146 -6.67 3.79 -1.35
C SER A 146 -7.53 2.55 -1.22
N CYS A 147 -7.12 1.61 -0.39
CA CYS A 147 -7.89 0.40 -0.09
C CYS A 147 -9.23 0.72 0.58
N PRO A 148 -10.38 0.21 0.10
CA PRO A 148 -11.66 0.41 0.75
C PRO A 148 -11.75 -0.24 2.14
N LYS A 149 -11.02 -1.34 2.39
CA LYS A 149 -10.95 -2.01 3.72
C LYS A 149 -10.06 -1.26 4.70
N CYS A 150 -8.75 -1.16 4.42
CA CYS A 150 -7.78 -0.63 5.38
C CYS A 150 -7.43 0.86 5.21
N ARG A 151 -7.95 1.53 4.16
CA ARG A 151 -7.73 2.96 3.86
C ARG A 151 -6.28 3.37 3.57
N ASN A 152 -5.34 2.42 3.51
CA ASN A 152 -3.97 2.64 3.06
C ASN A 152 -3.93 2.97 1.57
N TYR A 153 -3.01 3.84 1.16
CA TYR A 153 -2.86 4.22 -0.24
C TYR A 153 -2.35 3.09 -1.11
N TRP A 154 -2.81 3.08 -2.35
CA TRP A 154 -2.26 2.18 -3.36
C TRP A 154 -0.89 2.70 -3.81
N ALA A 155 0.12 1.84 -3.77
CA ALA A 155 1.43 2.10 -4.38
C ALA A 155 1.31 2.07 -5.91
N MET A 156 0.75 0.95 -6.39
CA MET A 156 0.35 0.64 -7.77
C MET A 156 -1.12 0.24 -7.75
N GLU A 157 -1.74 0.12 -8.93
CA GLU A 157 -3.01 -0.60 -9.03
C GLU A 157 -2.93 -1.94 -8.27
N PRO A 158 -3.97 -2.29 -7.49
CA PRO A 158 -3.94 -3.54 -6.74
C PRO A 158 -3.75 -4.72 -7.70
N ALA A 159 -2.97 -5.71 -7.26
CA ALA A 159 -2.70 -6.91 -8.04
C ALA A 159 -4.01 -7.66 -8.32
N VAL A 160 -4.15 -8.18 -9.54
CA VAL A 160 -5.23 -9.12 -9.90
C VAL A 160 -4.74 -10.51 -9.50
N MET A 161 -5.55 -11.27 -8.78
CA MET A 161 -5.29 -12.70 -8.57
C MET A 161 -5.70 -13.43 -9.85
N ASP A 162 -4.74 -14.02 -10.54
CA ASP A 162 -5.03 -15.01 -11.58
C ASP A 162 -5.37 -16.33 -10.87
N TYR A 163 -6.55 -16.90 -11.17
CA TYR A 163 -7.01 -18.19 -10.65
C TYR A 163 -6.31 -19.36 -11.33
#